data_AF-A0A061E793-F1
#
_entry.id   AF-A0A061E793-F1
#
_cell.length_a   1.000
_cell.length_b   1.000
_cell.length_c   1.000
_cell.angle_alpha   90.00
_cell.angle_beta   90.00
_cell.angle_gamma   90.00
#
_symmetry.space_group_name_H-M   'P 1'
#
loop_
_entity.id
_entity.type
_entity.pdbx_description
1 polymer ?
#
loop_
_entity_poly.entity_id
_entity_poly.type
_entity_poly.pdbx_seq_one_letter_code
_entity_poly.pdbx_strand_id
1 'polypeptide(L)'
;MEMKRKALLSIKEGLRDPFGRLSSWIGEDCCNLAGVGCSNQTGHIVDHRNKYDCPSDGGNSAPPNRFYQLGGTLNPSLLNLTHLNYLDTLPFVNFTSLQALDLSYNKFSSSLPHWLFNFSTLVEVRLRHSNLTGHTPKVSPGNLRNLQVLDLSSSSIGGEIEELIEGLSRCSNCSLETLDLNTNNLAGNLPDSWGFLRNLKFLALGSNKLTGKLSDSLGSLGYLAYLQLSHNAFWGPLLKSVGNLSRLEVLDLRFNMMSGTITESIGQLPRLFQLGLYGNLGIPLKES
;
A
#
# COMPACT_ATOMS: atom_id res chain seq x y z
N MET A 1 0.22 -28.80 -14.41
CA MET A 1 -0.23 -29.33 -13.10
C MET A 1 0.93 -29.36 -12.12
N GLU A 2 1.89 -30.30 -12.26
CA GLU A 2 2.89 -30.61 -11.24
C GLU A 2 3.74 -29.42 -10.70
N MET A 3 4.20 -28.50 -11.55
CA MET A 3 4.93 -27.30 -11.06
C MET A 3 4.04 -26.38 -10.21
N LYS A 4 2.75 -26.20 -10.57
CA LYS A 4 1.79 -25.40 -9.77
C LYS A 4 1.58 -26.04 -8.40
N ARG A 5 1.47 -27.37 -8.35
CA ARG A 5 1.32 -28.16 -7.13
C ARG A 5 2.53 -27.98 -6.20
N LYS A 6 3.75 -28.13 -6.73
CA LYS A 6 4.99 -27.91 -5.95
C LYS A 6 5.10 -26.49 -5.42
N ALA A 7 4.68 -25.48 -6.19
CA ALA A 7 4.64 -24.09 -5.74
C ALA A 7 3.66 -23.87 -4.58
N LEU A 8 2.40 -24.28 -4.73
CA LEU A 8 1.36 -24.17 -3.68
C LEU A 8 1.75 -24.92 -2.40
N LEU A 9 2.36 -26.10 -2.53
CA LEU A 9 2.86 -26.86 -1.38
C LEU A 9 4.05 -26.18 -0.70
N SER A 10 5.01 -25.63 -1.44
CA SER A 10 6.16 -24.94 -0.83
C SER A 10 5.83 -23.56 -0.27
N ILE A 11 4.73 -22.95 -0.69
CA ILE A 11 4.12 -21.81 0.03
C ILE A 11 3.52 -22.28 1.35
N LYS A 12 2.75 -23.37 1.33
CA LYS A 12 2.17 -23.99 2.53
C LYS A 12 3.23 -24.45 3.55
N GLU A 13 4.46 -24.76 3.11
CA GLU A 13 5.61 -25.02 3.99
C GLU A 13 6.09 -23.75 4.76
N GLY A 14 5.99 -22.55 4.15
CA GLY A 14 6.38 -21.28 4.79
C GLY A 14 5.27 -20.64 5.63
N LEU A 15 4.01 -21.00 5.36
CA LEU A 15 2.84 -20.43 6.01
C LEU A 15 2.35 -21.27 7.20
N ARG A 16 2.18 -20.62 8.34
CA ARG A 16 1.46 -21.20 9.48
C ARG A 16 -0.02 -20.96 9.29
N ASP A 17 -0.77 -22.02 9.01
CA ASP A 17 -2.23 -22.01 8.84
C ASP A 17 -2.93 -22.71 10.01
N PRO A 18 -3.12 -22.03 11.17
CA PRO A 18 -3.71 -22.65 12.36
C PRO A 18 -5.23 -22.87 12.23
N PHE A 19 -5.87 -22.34 11.19
CA PHE A 19 -7.32 -22.41 10.97
C PHE A 19 -7.71 -23.28 9.78
N GLY A 20 -6.75 -23.92 9.10
CA GLY A 20 -7.02 -24.84 8.01
C GLY A 20 -7.54 -24.16 6.74
N ARG A 21 -7.26 -22.88 6.48
CA ARG A 21 -7.61 -22.22 5.20
C ARG A 21 -6.94 -22.90 4.00
N LEU A 22 -5.73 -23.42 4.21
CA LEU A 22 -4.95 -24.24 3.28
C LEU A 22 -5.17 -25.75 3.50
N SER A 23 -6.12 -26.16 4.35
CA SER A 23 -6.39 -27.60 4.60
C SER A 23 -6.93 -28.32 3.37
N SER A 24 -7.70 -27.61 2.53
CA SER A 24 -8.14 -28.11 1.23
C SER A 24 -7.00 -28.29 0.22
N TRP A 25 -5.82 -27.68 0.44
CA TRP A 25 -4.65 -27.76 -0.45
C TRP A 25 -3.93 -29.11 -0.28
N ILE A 26 -4.66 -30.17 -0.65
CA ILE A 26 -4.27 -31.59 -0.62
C ILE A 26 -4.99 -32.24 -1.82
N GLY A 27 -4.24 -32.76 -2.79
CA GLY A 27 -4.79 -33.39 -4.00
C GLY A 27 -4.18 -32.82 -5.29
N GLU A 28 -4.59 -33.38 -6.43
CA GLU A 28 -4.12 -32.95 -7.76
C GLU A 28 -5.01 -31.88 -8.41
N ASP A 29 -6.27 -31.78 -7.97
CA ASP A 29 -7.24 -30.83 -8.51
C ASP A 29 -7.24 -29.51 -7.73
N CYS A 30 -6.74 -28.46 -8.38
CA CYS A 30 -6.64 -27.12 -7.80
C CYS A 30 -7.99 -26.37 -7.77
N CYS A 31 -9.05 -26.88 -8.41
CA CYS A 31 -10.35 -26.22 -8.49
C CYS A 31 -11.27 -26.52 -7.28
N ASN A 32 -10.92 -27.50 -6.46
CA ASN A 32 -11.65 -27.83 -5.23
C ASN A 32 -11.05 -27.17 -3.98
N LEU A 33 -10.11 -26.23 -4.16
CA LEU A 33 -9.42 -25.55 -3.07
C LEU A 33 -10.27 -24.38 -2.55
N ALA A 34 -10.42 -24.29 -1.23
CA ALA A 34 -11.07 -23.16 -0.59
C ALA A 34 -10.32 -21.85 -0.93
N GLY A 35 -11.04 -20.87 -1.47
CA GLY A 35 -10.48 -19.62 -1.98
C GLY A 35 -9.97 -19.66 -3.43
N VAL A 36 -10.22 -20.74 -4.18
CA VAL A 36 -9.80 -20.87 -5.59
C VAL A 36 -11.00 -21.17 -6.48
N GLY A 37 -11.51 -20.16 -7.19
CA GLY A 37 -12.53 -20.36 -8.22
C GLY A 37 -11.93 -20.90 -9.53
N CYS A 38 -12.70 -21.67 -10.31
CA CYS A 38 -12.30 -22.15 -11.64
C CYS A 38 -13.36 -21.87 -12.73
N SER A 39 -12.88 -21.71 -13.97
CA SER A 39 -13.72 -21.62 -15.16
C SER A 39 -14.25 -22.99 -15.57
N ASN A 40 -15.57 -23.07 -15.65
CA ASN A 40 -16.31 -24.22 -16.15
C ASN A 40 -16.08 -24.51 -17.65
N GLN A 41 -15.35 -23.64 -18.37
CA GLN A 41 -15.05 -23.80 -19.80
C GLN A 41 -13.62 -24.33 -20.06
N THR A 42 -12.68 -24.10 -19.14
CA THR A 42 -11.25 -24.41 -19.36
C THR A 42 -10.58 -25.21 -18.24
N GLY A 43 -11.25 -25.42 -17.10
CA GLY A 43 -10.62 -26.04 -15.92
C GLY A 43 -9.43 -25.25 -15.38
N HIS A 44 -9.38 -23.94 -15.66
CA HIS A 44 -8.36 -23.02 -15.17
C HIS A 44 -8.95 -22.13 -14.08
N ILE A 45 -8.11 -21.70 -13.14
CA ILE A 45 -8.50 -20.83 -12.03
C ILE A 45 -9.07 -19.51 -12.59
N VAL A 46 -10.35 -19.24 -12.34
CA VAL A 46 -11.11 -18.05 -12.74
C VAL A 46 -12.08 -17.71 -11.62
N ASP A 47 -12.02 -16.48 -11.15
CA ASP A 47 -12.65 -16.04 -9.92
C ASP A 47 -14.14 -15.66 -10.08
N HIS A 48 -14.88 -15.80 -8.97
CA HIS A 48 -16.21 -15.23 -8.76
C HIS A 48 -16.21 -14.37 -7.48
N ARG A 49 -15.65 -13.15 -7.58
CA ARG A 49 -15.85 -11.97 -6.70
C ARG A 49 -16.65 -12.23 -5.42
N ASN A 50 -15.96 -12.52 -4.32
CA ASN A 50 -16.60 -12.52 -3.01
C ASN A 50 -16.65 -11.09 -2.45
N LYS A 51 -17.86 -10.57 -2.30
CA LYS A 51 -18.14 -9.15 -2.04
C LYS A 51 -17.92 -8.80 -0.56
N TYR A 52 -16.68 -8.43 -0.22
CA TYR A 52 -16.35 -7.77 1.04
C TYR A 52 -15.59 -6.45 0.80
N ASP A 53 -16.18 -5.58 -0.03
CA ASP A 53 -16.10 -4.14 0.24
C ASP A 53 -16.61 -3.90 1.67
N CYS A 54 -15.69 -3.60 2.60
CA CYS A 54 -16.07 -2.96 3.86
C CYS A 54 -15.89 -1.45 3.68
N PRO A 55 -16.97 -0.68 3.45
CA PRO A 55 -16.88 0.77 3.54
C PRO A 55 -16.46 1.15 4.96
N SER A 56 -15.52 2.08 5.06
CA SER A 56 -15.18 2.72 6.32
C SER A 56 -16.31 3.66 6.73
N ASP A 57 -17.26 3.15 7.51
CA ASP A 57 -18.29 3.97 8.14
C ASP A 57 -18.56 3.55 9.58
N GLY A 58 -18.88 4.52 10.43
CA GLY A 58 -18.91 4.35 11.88
C GLY A 58 -20.13 3.54 12.37
N GLY A 59 -19.92 2.28 12.76
CA GLY A 59 -20.94 1.44 13.36
C GLY A 59 -20.35 0.28 14.16
N ASN A 60 -20.77 0.14 15.42
CA ASN A 60 -20.29 -0.96 16.27
C ASN A 60 -20.78 -2.34 15.78
N SER A 61 -19.98 -3.38 16.09
CA SER A 61 -20.28 -4.82 15.94
C SER A 61 -20.16 -5.47 14.55
N ALA A 62 -18.98 -5.40 13.94
CA ALA A 62 -18.50 -6.51 13.12
C ALA A 62 -17.98 -7.64 14.04
N PRO A 63 -18.30 -8.94 13.80
CA PRO A 63 -17.72 -10.04 14.57
C PRO A 63 -16.20 -10.10 14.34
N PRO A 64 -15.40 -10.53 15.32
CA PRO A 64 -13.95 -10.40 15.23
C PRO A 64 -13.36 -11.35 14.19
N ASN A 65 -12.74 -10.80 13.14
CA ASN A 65 -11.94 -11.52 12.11
C ASN A 65 -10.69 -12.24 12.64
N ARG A 66 -10.65 -12.61 13.92
CA ARG A 66 -9.52 -13.31 14.59
C ARG A 66 -9.39 -14.79 14.18
N PHE A 67 -10.37 -15.35 13.45
CA PHE A 67 -10.54 -16.80 13.27
C PHE A 67 -10.02 -17.37 11.94
N TYR A 68 -9.39 -16.57 11.07
CA TYR A 68 -9.01 -17.03 9.71
C TYR A 68 -7.63 -16.53 9.22
N GLN A 69 -6.78 -16.05 10.13
CA GLN A 69 -5.53 -15.35 9.78
C GLN A 69 -4.39 -16.34 9.51
N LEU A 70 -3.74 -16.23 8.34
CA LEU A 70 -2.50 -16.95 8.04
C LEU A 70 -1.32 -16.28 8.79
N GLY A 71 -0.30 -17.03 9.15
CA GLY A 71 0.95 -16.52 9.70
C GLY A 71 2.18 -17.20 9.12
N GLY A 72 3.32 -17.11 9.79
CA GLY A 72 4.59 -17.66 9.30
C GLY A 72 5.42 -16.63 8.52
N THR A 73 6.16 -17.09 7.51
CA THR A 73 7.11 -16.27 6.75
C THR A 73 6.76 -16.18 5.27
N LEU A 74 6.93 -14.99 4.69
CA LEU A 74 6.76 -14.78 3.24
C LEU A 74 7.97 -15.36 2.48
N ASN A 75 7.84 -16.60 2.04
CA ASN A 75 8.90 -17.38 1.38
C ASN A 75 8.98 -17.06 -0.14
N PRO A 76 10.18 -16.92 -0.73
CA PRO A 76 10.41 -16.94 -2.19
C PRO A 76 9.73 -18.10 -2.95
N SER A 77 9.27 -19.17 -2.32
CA SER A 77 8.44 -20.20 -2.96
C SER A 77 7.13 -19.67 -3.58
N LEU A 78 6.65 -18.49 -3.15
CA LEU A 78 5.58 -17.73 -3.82
C LEU A 78 5.86 -17.49 -5.32
N LEU A 79 7.14 -17.45 -5.71
CA LEU A 79 7.61 -17.15 -7.05
C LEU A 79 7.51 -18.34 -8.02
N ASN A 80 7.31 -19.56 -7.51
CA ASN A 80 7.08 -20.75 -8.33
C ASN A 80 5.64 -20.80 -8.88
N LEU A 81 4.75 -19.87 -8.48
CA LEU A 81 3.40 -19.71 -9.01
C LEU A 81 3.38 -19.06 -10.40
N THR A 82 4.12 -19.62 -11.35
CA THR A 82 4.19 -19.20 -12.76
C THR A 82 2.86 -19.34 -13.53
N HIS A 83 1.75 -19.54 -12.84
CA HIS A 83 0.41 -19.80 -13.38
C HIS A 83 -0.75 -19.34 -12.45
N LEU A 84 -0.51 -18.40 -11.54
CA LEU A 84 -1.53 -17.70 -10.73
C LEU A 84 -1.31 -16.18 -10.91
N ASN A 85 -2.38 -15.44 -11.25
CA ASN A 85 -2.30 -14.03 -11.66
C ASN A 85 -2.53 -13.07 -10.48
N TYR A 86 -3.41 -13.49 -9.56
CA TYR A 86 -3.81 -12.79 -8.34
C TYR A 86 -3.77 -13.78 -7.17
N LEU A 87 -3.47 -13.32 -5.97
CA LEU A 87 -3.60 -14.10 -4.73
C LEU A 87 -4.80 -13.67 -3.86
N ASP A 88 -5.68 -12.81 -4.37
CA ASP A 88 -7.14 -12.89 -4.15
C ASP A 88 -7.87 -12.18 -5.32
N THR A 89 -8.88 -12.83 -5.92
CA THR A 89 -9.85 -12.34 -6.94
C THR A 89 -9.36 -11.68 -8.27
N LEU A 90 -9.61 -12.34 -9.42
CA LEU A 90 -9.13 -12.02 -10.81
C LEU A 90 -10.11 -11.11 -11.62
N PRO A 91 -9.70 -10.26 -12.61
CA PRO A 91 -9.18 -10.67 -13.96
C PRO A 91 -8.11 -9.70 -14.58
N PHE A 92 -7.06 -10.13 -15.30
CA PHE A 92 -7.01 -10.61 -16.71
C PHE A 92 -5.69 -11.44 -16.96
N VAL A 93 -5.29 -11.72 -18.21
CA VAL A 93 -4.42 -12.87 -18.60
C VAL A 93 -2.94 -12.52 -18.93
N ASN A 94 -1.93 -13.19 -18.33
CA ASN A 94 -1.01 -14.16 -18.99
C ASN A 94 0.19 -14.58 -18.08
N PHE A 95 0.70 -15.80 -18.32
CA PHE A 95 1.74 -16.61 -17.68
C PHE A 95 3.14 -16.04 -17.34
N THR A 96 3.31 -14.77 -16.98
CA THR A 96 4.61 -14.20 -16.61
C THR A 96 4.80 -13.54 -15.23
N SER A 97 3.85 -13.33 -14.31
CA SER A 97 2.38 -13.37 -14.35
C SER A 97 1.74 -12.55 -13.25
N LEU A 98 2.33 -12.58 -12.04
CA LEU A 98 1.79 -11.95 -10.86
C LEU A 98 1.78 -10.42 -11.04
N GLN A 99 0.56 -9.89 -11.16
CA GLN A 99 0.30 -8.46 -11.27
C GLN A 99 -0.26 -7.92 -9.95
N ALA A 100 -1.12 -8.67 -9.26
CA ALA A 100 -1.69 -8.27 -7.98
C ALA A 100 -1.40 -9.30 -6.89
N LEU A 101 -0.89 -8.82 -5.75
CA LEU A 101 -0.68 -9.60 -4.54
C LEU A 101 -1.42 -8.93 -3.38
N ASP A 102 -2.56 -9.47 -2.99
CA ASP A 102 -3.22 -9.12 -1.73
C ASP A 102 -2.99 -10.24 -0.72
N LEU A 103 -2.39 -9.88 0.42
CA LEU A 103 -2.23 -10.72 1.60
C LEU A 103 -2.54 -9.93 2.87
N SER A 104 -3.51 -9.01 2.79
CA SER A 104 -3.96 -8.19 3.91
C SER A 104 -4.60 -9.00 5.06
N TYR A 105 -4.63 -8.40 6.25
CA TYR A 105 -5.23 -8.93 7.50
C TYR A 105 -4.65 -10.26 8.03
N ASN A 106 -3.42 -10.58 7.65
CA ASN A 106 -2.68 -11.75 8.11
C ASN A 106 -1.77 -11.45 9.32
N LYS A 107 -1.18 -12.50 9.91
CA LYS A 107 -0.26 -12.45 11.05
C LYS A 107 1.10 -12.99 10.66
N PHE A 108 1.68 -12.45 9.58
CA PHE A 108 3.07 -12.78 9.26
C PHE A 108 3.96 -12.30 10.42
N SER A 109 5.02 -13.04 10.71
CA SER A 109 5.98 -12.70 11.76
C SER A 109 7.37 -12.58 11.16
N SER A 110 7.43 -11.98 9.97
CA SER A 110 8.63 -11.81 9.15
C SER A 110 8.86 -10.34 8.81
N SER A 111 10.05 -10.04 8.30
CA SER A 111 10.30 -8.75 7.65
C SER A 111 9.55 -8.64 6.32
N LEU A 112 9.35 -7.41 5.84
CA LEU A 112 8.92 -7.13 4.47
C LEU A 112 9.99 -7.66 3.47
N PRO A 113 9.66 -8.65 2.61
CA PRO A 113 10.68 -9.28 1.77
C PRO A 113 11.15 -8.36 0.63
N HIS A 114 12.45 -8.12 0.55
CA HIS A 114 13.09 -7.35 -0.53
C HIS A 114 12.84 -7.95 -1.93
N TRP A 115 12.65 -9.28 -2.04
CA TRP A 115 12.36 -9.91 -3.33
C TRP A 115 11.06 -9.39 -3.96
N LEU A 116 10.08 -8.95 -3.17
CA LEU A 116 8.80 -8.42 -3.64
C LEU A 116 8.98 -7.17 -4.51
N PHE A 117 9.97 -6.35 -4.17
CA PHE A 117 10.32 -5.11 -4.86
C PHE A 117 11.22 -5.34 -6.08
N ASN A 118 11.52 -6.62 -6.39
CA ASN A 118 12.31 -6.99 -7.55
C ASN A 118 11.46 -7.34 -8.79
N PHE A 119 10.12 -7.35 -8.67
CA PHE A 119 9.20 -7.75 -9.74
C PHE A 119 8.70 -6.56 -10.57
N SER A 120 9.19 -6.45 -11.80
CA SER A 120 8.71 -5.46 -12.76
C SER A 120 7.27 -5.71 -13.25
N THR A 121 6.70 -6.89 -13.00
CA THR A 121 5.33 -7.26 -13.40
C THR A 121 4.24 -6.81 -12.43
N LEU A 122 4.59 -6.46 -11.19
CA LEU A 122 3.60 -6.09 -10.19
C LEU A 122 2.97 -4.74 -10.53
N VAL A 123 1.64 -4.73 -10.48
CA VAL A 123 0.72 -3.60 -10.61
C VAL A 123 0.12 -3.24 -9.25
N GLU A 124 -0.11 -4.23 -8.40
CA GLU A 124 -0.74 -4.06 -7.10
C GLU A 124 -0.10 -4.95 -6.03
N VAL A 125 0.18 -4.35 -4.87
CA VAL A 125 0.64 -5.04 -3.66
C VAL A 125 -0.14 -4.49 -2.48
N ARG A 126 -0.92 -5.35 -1.81
CA ARG A 126 -1.59 -5.03 -0.54
C ARG A 126 -1.16 -6.01 0.56
N LEU A 127 -0.58 -5.46 1.61
CA LEU A 127 -0.11 -6.12 2.82
C LEU A 127 -0.61 -5.36 4.07
N ARG A 128 -1.76 -4.69 3.94
CA ARG A 128 -2.46 -3.98 5.02
C ARG A 128 -2.71 -4.90 6.20
N HIS A 129 -2.33 -4.47 7.40
CA HIS A 129 -2.58 -5.21 8.65
C HIS A 129 -2.02 -6.63 8.62
N SER A 130 -0.85 -6.82 8.02
CA SER A 130 -0.23 -8.14 7.85
C SER A 130 0.89 -8.46 8.86
N ASN A 131 1.03 -7.62 9.90
CA ASN A 131 1.99 -7.74 11.02
C ASN A 131 3.47 -7.82 10.58
N LEU A 132 3.80 -7.21 9.43
CA LEU A 132 5.17 -7.18 8.91
C LEU A 132 6.08 -6.31 9.77
N THR A 133 7.35 -6.71 9.86
CA THR A 133 8.39 -6.05 10.67
C THR A 133 9.61 -5.69 9.81
N GLY A 134 10.72 -5.35 10.45
CA GLY A 134 11.97 -5.02 9.74
C GLY A 134 11.96 -3.59 9.18
N HIS A 135 12.77 -3.37 8.15
CA HIS A 135 12.97 -2.05 7.55
C HIS A 135 12.44 -2.02 6.11
N THR A 136 12.20 -0.81 5.59
CA THR A 136 12.01 -0.56 4.15
C THR A 136 13.10 -1.26 3.33
N PRO A 137 12.74 -2.03 2.28
CA PRO A 137 13.73 -2.67 1.44
C PRO A 137 14.32 -1.67 0.45
N LYS A 138 15.59 -1.87 0.10
CA LYS A 138 16.20 -1.25 -1.06
C LYS A 138 15.41 -1.65 -2.31
N VAL A 139 15.11 -0.66 -3.16
CA VAL A 139 14.47 -0.91 -4.45
C VAL A 139 15.46 -0.52 -5.54
N SER A 140 15.78 -1.47 -6.42
CA SER A 140 16.68 -1.21 -7.54
C SER A 140 16.07 -0.17 -8.49
N PRO A 141 16.82 0.86 -8.92
CA PRO A 141 16.31 1.90 -9.81
C PRO A 141 15.63 1.33 -11.06
N GLY A 142 14.43 1.82 -11.35
CA GLY A 142 13.65 1.42 -12.51
C GLY A 142 12.98 0.04 -12.39
N ASN A 143 12.96 -0.59 -11.22
CA ASN A 143 12.02 -1.68 -10.92
C ASN A 143 10.62 -1.09 -10.62
N LEU A 144 9.59 -1.94 -10.51
CA LEU A 144 8.21 -1.54 -10.15
C LEU A 144 7.54 -0.47 -11.04
N ARG A 145 7.99 -0.27 -12.29
CA ARG A 145 7.41 0.75 -13.20
C ARG A 145 5.91 0.61 -13.45
N ASN A 146 5.41 -0.63 -13.41
CA ASN A 146 4.01 -0.98 -13.62
C ASN A 146 3.18 -0.88 -12.33
N LEU A 147 3.81 -0.72 -11.16
CA LEU A 147 3.14 -0.66 -9.87
C LEU A 147 2.26 0.59 -9.80
N GLN A 148 0.96 0.38 -9.61
CA GLN A 148 -0.09 1.38 -9.45
C GLN A 148 -0.52 1.49 -7.99
N VAL A 149 -0.53 0.38 -7.25
CA VAL A 149 -0.99 0.32 -5.85
C VAL A 149 0.05 -0.34 -4.95
N LEU A 150 0.47 0.36 -3.91
CA LEU A 150 1.28 -0.18 -2.82
C LEU A 150 0.64 0.18 -1.48
N ASP A 151 0.06 -0.80 -0.81
CA ASP A 151 -0.50 -0.69 0.53
C ASP A 151 0.28 -1.60 1.49
N LEU A 152 1.04 -1.00 2.39
CA LEU A 152 1.82 -1.66 3.45
C LEU A 152 1.35 -1.21 4.84
N SER A 153 0.14 -0.65 4.93
CA SER A 153 -0.36 0.05 6.11
C SER A 153 -0.61 -0.88 7.30
N SER A 154 -0.68 -0.31 8.51
CA SER A 154 -1.02 -1.01 9.75
C SER A 154 -0.08 -2.18 10.08
N SER A 155 1.22 -2.00 9.85
CA SER A 155 2.27 -2.98 10.16
C SER A 155 3.29 -2.36 11.14
N SER A 156 4.45 -3.00 11.34
CA SER A 156 5.54 -2.50 12.18
C SER A 156 6.82 -2.26 11.36
N ILE A 157 6.68 -1.85 10.10
CA ILE A 157 7.80 -1.58 9.19
C ILE A 157 8.47 -0.27 9.61
N GLY A 158 9.77 -0.31 9.89
CA GLY A 158 10.62 0.85 10.17
C GLY A 158 11.55 1.19 9.00
N GLY A 159 12.61 1.95 9.28
CA GLY A 159 13.57 2.41 8.28
C GLY A 159 13.27 3.81 7.76
N GLU A 160 14.22 4.32 6.97
CA GLU A 160 14.16 5.67 6.39
C GLU A 160 13.27 5.67 5.14
N ILE A 161 12.23 6.51 5.13
CA ILE A 161 11.29 6.59 4.00
C ILE A 161 11.98 7.03 2.70
N GLU A 162 13.07 7.78 2.80
CA GLU A 162 13.86 8.29 1.68
C GLU A 162 14.32 7.17 0.73
N GLU A 163 14.80 6.04 1.26
CA GLU A 163 15.28 4.90 0.48
C GLU A 163 14.17 4.25 -0.35
N LEU A 164 12.96 4.13 0.24
CA LEU A 164 11.79 3.60 -0.46
C LEU A 164 11.29 4.56 -1.54
N ILE A 165 11.25 5.87 -1.24
CA ILE A 165 10.75 6.89 -2.16
C ILE A 165 11.72 7.12 -3.33
N GLU A 166 13.03 7.14 -3.10
CA GLU A 166 14.03 7.08 -4.19
C GLU A 166 13.79 5.85 -5.07
N GLY A 167 13.57 4.70 -4.45
CA GLY A 167 13.24 3.45 -5.11
C GLY A 167 12.06 3.56 -6.09
N LEU A 168 10.92 4.05 -5.59
CA LEU A 168 9.67 4.18 -6.34
C LEU A 168 9.70 5.31 -7.38
N SER A 169 10.50 6.37 -7.16
CA SER A 169 10.56 7.55 -8.03
C SER A 169 11.59 7.47 -9.15
N ARG A 170 12.56 6.55 -9.08
CA ARG A 170 13.63 6.39 -10.08
C ARG A 170 13.19 5.60 -11.31
N CYS A 171 12.06 5.98 -11.92
CA CYS A 171 11.59 5.50 -13.22
C CYS A 171 11.09 6.66 -14.11
N SER A 172 11.32 6.54 -15.43
CA SER A 172 10.89 7.57 -16.40
C SER A 172 9.40 7.56 -16.72
N ASN A 173 8.68 6.51 -16.33
CA ASN A 173 7.24 6.34 -16.54
C ASN A 173 6.66 5.45 -15.43
N CYS A 174 6.77 5.90 -14.18
CA CYS A 174 6.24 5.20 -13.01
C CYS A 174 4.70 5.26 -13.01
N SER A 175 4.02 4.13 -12.81
CA SER A 175 2.56 4.06 -12.85
C SER A 175 1.87 4.31 -11.49
N LEU A 176 2.63 4.65 -10.44
CA LEU A 176 2.14 4.63 -9.06
C LEU A 176 1.02 5.66 -8.83
N GLU A 177 -0.17 5.17 -8.48
CA GLU A 177 -1.37 5.98 -8.22
C GLU A 177 -1.75 6.02 -6.73
N THR A 178 -1.48 4.93 -6.00
CA THR A 178 -1.84 4.76 -4.59
C THR A 178 -0.62 4.28 -3.80
N LEU A 179 -0.24 5.05 -2.78
CA LEU A 179 0.76 4.69 -1.80
C LEU A 179 0.18 4.86 -0.39
N ASP A 180 -0.09 3.75 0.31
CA ASP A 180 -0.53 3.73 1.70
C ASP A 180 0.52 3.04 2.58
N LEU A 181 1.19 3.84 3.41
CA LEU A 181 2.15 3.40 4.42
C LEU A 181 1.68 3.79 5.84
N ASN A 182 0.40 4.15 6.02
CA ASN A 182 -0.15 4.59 7.31
C ASN A 182 0.13 3.59 8.43
N THR A 183 0.31 4.09 9.65
CA THR A 183 0.41 3.27 10.88
C THR A 183 1.55 2.26 10.76
N ASN A 184 2.78 2.77 10.75
CA ASN A 184 4.03 2.03 10.70
C ASN A 184 5.08 2.73 11.61
N ASN A 185 6.34 2.30 11.53
CA ASN A 185 7.46 2.86 12.29
C ASN A 185 8.45 3.65 11.41
N LEU A 186 8.04 4.10 10.22
CA LEU A 186 8.91 4.77 9.25
C LEU A 186 9.45 6.09 9.80
N ALA A 187 10.72 6.37 9.54
CA ALA A 187 11.43 7.56 9.96
C ALA A 187 12.00 8.34 8.75
N GLY A 188 12.70 9.44 9.04
CA GLY A 188 13.39 10.23 8.02
C GLY A 188 12.54 11.34 7.43
N ASN A 189 13.02 11.90 6.32
CA ASN A 189 12.38 13.00 5.58
C ASN A 189 11.80 12.49 4.26
N LEU A 190 10.81 13.19 3.72
CA LEU A 190 10.42 13.00 2.32
C LEU A 190 11.46 13.68 1.40
N PRO A 191 12.13 12.93 0.51
CA PRO A 191 13.09 13.51 -0.43
C PRO A 191 12.36 14.19 -1.60
N ASP A 192 12.96 15.22 -2.20
CA ASP A 192 12.37 15.98 -3.32
C ASP A 192 11.96 15.12 -4.53
N SER A 193 12.55 13.94 -4.68
CA SER A 193 12.25 12.95 -5.72
C SER A 193 10.82 12.41 -5.66
N TRP A 194 10.10 12.54 -4.53
CA TRP A 194 8.67 12.18 -4.47
C TRP A 194 7.81 12.94 -5.48
N GLY A 195 8.19 14.19 -5.84
CA GLY A 195 7.50 14.98 -6.87
C GLY A 195 7.59 14.39 -8.29
N PHE A 196 8.39 13.35 -8.51
CA PHE A 196 8.42 12.59 -9.75
C PHE A 196 7.31 11.52 -9.84
N LEU A 197 6.66 11.18 -8.72
CA LEU A 197 5.52 10.25 -8.65
C LEU A 197 4.21 10.91 -9.14
N ARG A 198 4.26 11.56 -10.31
CA ARG A 198 3.23 12.48 -10.82
C ARG A 198 1.85 11.85 -11.02
N ASN A 199 1.77 10.52 -11.11
CA ASN A 199 0.52 9.78 -11.26
C ASN A 199 -0.20 9.51 -9.93
N LEU A 200 0.40 9.86 -8.78
CA LEU A 200 -0.23 9.68 -7.47
C LEU A 200 -1.57 10.43 -7.37
N LYS A 201 -2.58 9.68 -6.95
CA LYS A 201 -3.94 10.13 -6.63
C LYS A 201 -4.19 10.02 -5.12
N PHE A 202 -3.62 9.02 -4.47
CA PHE A 202 -3.75 8.75 -3.04
C PHE A 202 -2.38 8.56 -2.40
N LEU A 203 -2.08 9.36 -1.38
CA LEU A 203 -0.87 9.23 -0.55
C LEU A 203 -1.24 9.32 0.92
N ALA A 204 -0.94 8.25 1.67
CA ALA A 204 -1.18 8.18 3.11
C ALA A 204 0.07 7.68 3.85
N LEU A 205 0.63 8.53 4.71
CA LEU A 205 1.86 8.32 5.46
C LEU A 205 1.71 8.64 6.96
N GLY A 206 0.48 8.89 7.42
CA GLY A 206 0.19 9.24 8.81
C GLY A 206 0.47 8.12 9.82
N SER A 207 0.55 8.50 11.09
CA SER A 207 0.91 7.61 12.20
C SER A 207 2.25 6.90 11.95
N ASN A 208 3.28 7.69 11.67
CA ASN A 208 4.68 7.26 11.50
C ASN A 208 5.58 8.18 12.35
N LYS A 209 6.90 8.16 12.11
CA LYS A 209 7.92 8.99 12.77
C LYS A 209 8.62 9.91 11.76
N LEU A 210 7.90 10.31 10.71
CA LEU A 210 8.45 11.14 9.64
C LEU A 210 8.69 12.57 10.13
N THR A 211 9.75 13.19 9.63
CA THR A 211 10.21 14.53 10.00
C THR A 211 10.50 15.38 8.76
N GLY A 212 11.02 16.59 8.98
CA GLY A 212 11.45 17.48 7.91
C GLY A 212 10.37 18.46 7.45
N LYS A 213 10.70 19.25 6.43
CA LYS A 213 9.77 20.16 5.77
C LYS A 213 9.12 19.47 4.58
N LEU A 214 7.88 19.82 4.28
CA LEU A 214 7.30 19.54 2.96
C LEU A 214 7.92 20.50 1.95
N SER A 215 8.48 19.97 0.86
CA SER A 215 9.15 20.76 -0.18
C SER A 215 8.20 21.13 -1.34
N ASP A 216 8.63 22.09 -2.17
CA ASP A 216 7.83 22.55 -3.33
C ASP A 216 7.56 21.45 -4.37
N SER A 217 8.31 20.35 -4.34
CA SER A 217 8.04 19.13 -5.12
C SER A 217 6.62 18.60 -4.90
N LEU A 218 5.99 18.85 -3.74
CA LEU A 218 4.58 18.53 -3.49
C LEU A 218 3.67 19.09 -4.60
N GLY A 219 3.88 20.34 -5.02
CA GLY A 219 3.09 20.99 -6.08
C GLY A 219 3.26 20.38 -7.48
N SER A 220 4.11 19.37 -7.65
CA SER A 220 4.23 18.59 -8.90
C SER A 220 3.24 17.43 -8.99
N LEU A 221 2.59 17.05 -7.87
CA LEU A 221 1.66 15.92 -7.79
C LEU A 221 0.25 16.30 -8.27
N GLY A 222 0.14 16.83 -9.49
CA GLY A 222 -1.11 17.43 -10.02
C GLY A 222 -2.31 16.48 -10.15
N TYR A 223 -2.12 15.16 -9.98
CA TYR A 223 -3.20 14.16 -9.92
C TYR A 223 -3.69 13.84 -8.50
N LEU A 224 -3.03 14.35 -7.46
CA LEU A 224 -3.28 14.00 -6.06
C LEU A 224 -4.65 14.51 -5.60
N ALA A 225 -5.50 13.59 -5.17
CA ALA A 225 -6.83 13.85 -4.61
C ALA A 225 -6.83 13.69 -3.08
N TYR A 226 -6.03 12.79 -2.54
CA TYR A 226 -5.97 12.49 -1.11
C TYR A 226 -4.52 12.56 -0.60
N LEU A 227 -4.25 13.47 0.33
CA LEU A 227 -2.97 13.60 1.02
C LEU A 227 -3.16 13.53 2.54
N GLN A 228 -2.59 12.50 3.15
CA GLN A 228 -2.72 12.20 4.57
C GLN A 228 -1.33 12.02 5.18
N LEU A 229 -0.95 12.93 6.07
CA LEU A 229 0.35 12.98 6.74
C LEU A 229 0.24 13.14 8.27
N SER A 230 -0.96 12.97 8.85
CA SER A 230 -1.21 13.28 10.27
C SER A 230 -0.44 12.38 11.24
N HIS A 231 -0.25 12.81 12.49
CA HIS A 231 0.51 12.04 13.50
C HIS A 231 1.92 11.69 13.00
N ASN A 232 2.68 12.73 12.67
CA ASN A 232 4.10 12.70 12.33
C ASN A 232 4.79 13.90 13.03
N ALA A 233 6.02 14.21 12.66
CA ALA A 233 6.77 15.36 13.13
C ALA A 233 7.26 16.25 11.97
N PHE A 234 6.44 16.40 10.91
CA PHE A 234 6.67 17.39 9.86
C PHE A 234 6.60 18.81 10.41
N TRP A 235 7.46 19.71 9.94
CA TRP A 235 7.61 21.06 10.49
C TRP A 235 7.84 22.14 9.43
N GLY A 236 7.66 23.39 9.83
CA GLY A 236 7.79 24.56 8.97
C GLY A 236 6.48 24.95 8.26
N PRO A 237 6.54 25.92 7.33
CA PRO A 237 5.37 26.45 6.65
C PRO A 237 4.88 25.53 5.53
N LEU A 238 3.55 25.48 5.37
CA LEU A 238 2.92 24.88 4.20
C LEU A 238 3.09 25.80 2.99
N LEU A 239 3.78 25.31 1.96
CA LEU A 239 4.23 26.13 0.84
C LEU A 239 3.09 26.47 -0.14
N LYS A 240 3.24 27.59 -0.87
CA LYS A 240 2.24 28.05 -1.86
C LYS A 240 2.00 27.05 -2.99
N SER A 241 2.98 26.19 -3.28
CA SER A 241 2.93 25.10 -4.24
C SER A 241 1.78 24.09 -4.00
N VAL A 242 1.23 24.01 -2.79
CA VAL A 242 0.00 23.26 -2.50
C VAL A 242 -1.19 23.74 -3.36
N GLY A 243 -1.23 25.02 -3.75
CA GLY A 243 -2.25 25.55 -4.68
C GLY A 243 -2.25 24.92 -6.07
N ASN A 244 -1.15 24.26 -6.47
CA ASN A 244 -1.07 23.57 -7.76
C ASN A 244 -1.85 22.23 -7.76
N LEU A 245 -2.23 21.73 -6.59
CA LEU A 245 -2.94 20.46 -6.41
C LEU A 245 -4.43 20.60 -6.74
N SER A 246 -4.75 21.03 -7.96
CA SER A 246 -6.11 21.36 -8.43
C SER A 246 -7.15 20.23 -8.31
N ARG A 247 -6.72 19.00 -8.04
CA ARG A 247 -7.57 17.83 -7.81
C ARG A 247 -7.70 17.43 -6.34
N LEU A 248 -7.02 18.12 -5.41
CA LEU A 248 -6.98 17.77 -4.00
C LEU A 248 -8.36 17.96 -3.36
N GLU A 249 -8.85 16.88 -2.78
CA GLU A 249 -10.16 16.74 -2.15
C GLU A 249 -10.01 16.64 -0.62
N VAL A 250 -8.96 15.95 -0.16
CA VAL A 250 -8.61 15.79 1.26
C VAL A 250 -7.14 16.16 1.49
N LEU A 251 -6.91 17.09 2.43
CA LEU A 251 -5.59 17.41 2.99
C LEU A 251 -5.61 17.24 4.50
N ASP A 252 -4.83 16.30 5.02
CA ASP A 252 -4.75 16.03 6.45
C ASP A 252 -3.30 16.08 6.98
N LEU A 253 -3.00 17.15 7.70
CA LEU A 253 -1.72 17.42 8.35
C LEU A 253 -1.83 17.46 9.88
N ARG A 254 -2.94 16.95 10.46
CA ARG A 254 -3.20 17.04 11.92
C ARG A 254 -2.07 16.45 12.75
N PHE A 255 -1.88 16.92 13.98
CA PHE A 255 -0.87 16.38 14.90
C PHE A 255 0.53 16.29 14.26
N ASN A 256 1.05 17.43 13.82
CA ASN A 256 2.42 17.62 13.34
C ASN A 256 3.02 18.85 14.03
N MET A 257 4.21 19.27 13.60
CA MET A 257 4.89 20.48 14.08
C MET A 257 4.85 21.62 13.04
N MET A 258 3.82 21.65 12.17
CA MET A 258 3.67 22.68 11.14
C MET A 258 3.47 24.07 11.76
N SER A 259 3.99 25.08 11.07
CA SER A 259 3.95 26.48 11.51
C SER A 259 3.59 27.44 10.38
N GLY A 260 3.45 28.73 10.70
CA GLY A 260 3.14 29.76 9.70
C GLY A 260 1.66 29.82 9.32
N THR A 261 1.33 30.70 8.38
CA THR A 261 -0.06 30.96 7.98
C THR A 261 -0.51 30.00 6.89
N ILE A 262 -1.77 29.54 6.97
CA ILE A 262 -2.46 28.92 5.83
C ILE A 262 -2.40 29.93 4.67
N THR A 263 -1.87 29.49 3.53
CA THR A 263 -1.76 30.32 2.34
C THR A 263 -3.11 30.41 1.63
N GLU A 264 -3.45 31.57 1.07
CA GLU A 264 -4.71 31.80 0.33
C GLU A 264 -4.91 30.78 -0.80
N SER A 265 -3.82 30.26 -1.37
CA SER A 265 -3.79 29.19 -2.37
C SER A 265 -4.51 27.91 -1.93
N ILE A 266 -4.63 27.62 -0.63
CA ILE A 266 -5.38 26.46 -0.12
C ILE A 266 -6.89 26.73 -0.16
N GLY A 267 -7.31 27.95 0.15
CA GLY A 267 -8.71 28.39 0.01
C GLY A 267 -9.17 28.53 -1.45
N GLN A 268 -8.24 28.47 -2.40
CA GLN A 268 -8.51 28.48 -3.85
C GLN A 268 -8.53 27.09 -4.49
N LEU A 269 -8.30 26.01 -3.72
CA LEU A 269 -8.34 24.64 -4.25
C LEU A 269 -9.79 24.23 -4.59
N PRO A 270 -10.13 23.99 -5.86
CA PRO A 270 -11.52 23.96 -6.32
C PRO A 270 -12.28 22.68 -5.94
N ARG A 271 -11.61 21.70 -5.32
CA ARG A 271 -12.19 20.41 -4.89
C ARG A 271 -12.02 20.11 -3.41
N LEU A 272 -11.28 20.93 -2.67
CA LEU A 272 -10.92 20.63 -1.29
C LEU A 272 -12.16 20.72 -0.40
N PHE A 273 -12.63 19.57 0.11
CA PHE A 273 -13.77 19.51 1.02
C PHE A 273 -13.36 19.15 2.46
N GLN A 274 -12.17 18.57 2.65
CA GLN A 274 -11.66 18.21 3.98
C GLN A 274 -10.24 18.74 4.20
N LEU A 275 -10.10 19.62 5.20
CA LEU A 275 -8.85 20.24 5.61
C LEU A 275 -8.58 19.99 7.11
N GLY A 276 -7.67 19.06 7.41
CA GLY A 276 -7.26 18.72 8.77
C GLY A 276 -5.95 19.41 9.16
N LEU A 277 -6.02 20.42 10.04
CA LEU A 277 -4.84 21.19 10.48
C LEU A 277 -4.65 21.26 12.01
N TYR A 278 -5.61 20.80 12.81
CA TYR A 278 -5.53 20.91 14.27
C TYR A 278 -4.38 20.08 14.87
N GLY A 279 -3.90 20.49 16.06
CA GLY A 279 -2.77 19.84 16.70
C GLY A 279 -1.40 20.18 16.06
N ASN A 280 -1.32 21.28 15.32
CA ASN A 280 -0.06 21.86 14.84
C ASN A 280 0.34 23.07 15.70
N LEU A 281 1.64 23.26 15.91
CA LEU A 281 2.18 24.22 16.88
C LEU A 281 2.15 25.70 16.44
N GLY A 282 1.86 26.00 15.17
CA GLY A 282 1.98 27.38 14.67
C GLY A 282 1.02 27.80 13.56
N ILE A 283 -0.12 27.11 13.38
CA ILE A 283 -1.19 27.57 12.49
C ILE A 283 -2.27 28.25 13.34
N PRO A 284 -2.29 29.60 13.43
CA PRO A 284 -3.40 30.29 14.06
C PRO A 284 -4.67 30.05 13.22
N LEU A 285 -5.69 29.45 13.84
CA LEU A 285 -7.05 29.53 13.32
C LEU A 285 -7.43 31.00 13.33
N LYS A 286 -7.57 31.59 12.13
CA LYS A 286 -8.13 32.92 12.00
C LYS A 286 -9.64 32.76 12.22
N GLU A 287 -10.08 32.97 13.45
CA GLU A 287 -11.51 33.11 13.74
C GLU A 287 -12.06 34.25 12.88
N SER A 288 -13.14 33.96 12.16
CA SER A 288 -13.84 34.85 11.23
C SER A 288 -15.04 35.51 11.90
#